data_AF-A0A6I5WG42-F1
#
_entry.id   AF-A0A6I5WG42-F1
#
_cell.length_a   1.000
_cell.length_b   1.000
_cell.length_c   1.000
_cell.angle_alpha   90.00
_cell.angle_beta   90.00
_cell.angle_gamma   90.00
#
_symmetry.space_group_name_H-M   'P 1'
#
loop_
_entity.id
_entity.type
_entity.pdbx_description
1 polymer ?
#
loop_
_entity_poly.entity_id
_entity_poly.type
_entity_poly.pdbx_seq_one_letter_code
_entity_poly.pdbx_strand_id
1 'polypeptide(L)'
;MTGDELTGLVDRLRWDRRRDPYRGRREYSQTARQVAGECDRLIAEGRADLAVPLLRKAVDRITRALMYLDDSSGIVGDDLQELMDLYAKACVAATPNPISLAGWLVKLECDGPGWPRVRLADFAPALGRRGIAEVERLVAERADVADPESWTGAFAVRDLREQLAEVSGDVDQYVAVLAEHLTNAVQYQRIAEALHAAGRWDEAMDWARRGVAANAGSPYTDRLRDLLVDMLVAAGDTPGAVRVRREEFVRHPTAAGYRSLIDTVEGAGGDDPTTWALGVLRDRITKQPAYASELVDVLLAVGRDDQAWQEARHHRRWLGGPQWQTLLQGRAVTHPDEVIQPYRDLVEQAILNSADKRRYRRAVALLPALRAAYQATGDHTAFGQYLAELRVAHKRRPTFLKTLDAAGL
;
A
#
# COMPACT_ATOMS: atom_id res chain seq x y z
N MET A 1 15.82 36.58 4.26
CA MET A 1 16.47 36.38 5.56
C MET A 1 17.98 36.52 5.38
N THR A 2 18.69 37.05 6.38
CA THR A 2 20.17 37.08 6.39
C THR A 2 20.74 35.67 6.67
N GLY A 3 22.03 35.46 6.42
CA GLY A 3 22.68 34.15 6.67
C GLY A 3 22.62 33.71 8.14
N ASP A 4 22.69 34.66 9.07
CA ASP A 4 22.58 34.41 10.50
C ASP A 4 21.16 33.99 10.92
N GLU A 5 20.14 34.63 10.33
CA GLU A 5 18.74 34.27 10.57
C GLU A 5 18.43 32.85 10.09
N LEU A 6 19.01 32.43 8.95
CA LEU A 6 18.85 31.08 8.42
C LEU A 6 19.57 30.02 9.29
N THR A 7 20.76 30.35 9.79
CA THR A 7 21.48 29.47 10.72
C THR A 7 20.70 29.30 12.01
N GLY A 8 20.15 30.39 12.55
CA GLY A 8 19.26 30.38 13.72
C GLY A 8 18.00 29.55 13.48
N LEU A 9 17.41 29.62 12.28
CA LEU A 9 16.27 28.80 11.89
C LEU A 9 16.61 27.30 11.89
N VAL A 10 17.73 26.89 11.29
CA VAL A 10 18.17 25.48 11.34
C VAL A 10 18.51 25.06 12.78
N ASP A 11 19.02 25.97 13.62
CA ASP A 11 19.30 25.74 15.05
C ASP A 11 18.08 25.38 15.88
N ARG A 12 16.89 25.85 15.49
CA ARG A 12 15.61 25.46 16.10
C ARG A 12 15.19 24.01 15.82
N LEU A 13 15.81 23.33 14.85
CA LEU A 13 15.59 21.89 14.60
C LEU A 13 16.32 20.98 15.61
N ARG A 14 17.04 21.52 16.59
CA ARG A 14 17.57 20.70 17.68
C ARG A 14 16.42 20.23 18.58
N TRP A 15 16.32 18.92 18.76
CA TRP A 15 15.41 18.32 19.72
C TRP A 15 16.15 18.01 21.03
N ASP A 16 15.61 18.48 22.16
CA ASP A 16 16.09 18.08 23.48
C ASP A 16 15.56 16.68 23.80
N ARG A 17 16.47 15.74 24.06
CA ARG A 17 16.14 14.35 24.46
C ARG A 17 15.28 14.26 25.72
N ARG A 18 15.26 15.30 26.56
CA ARG A 18 14.45 15.38 27.79
C ARG A 18 13.03 15.87 27.54
N ARG A 19 12.73 16.35 26.33
CA ARG A 19 11.40 16.82 25.96
C ARG A 19 10.43 15.65 25.80
N ASP A 20 9.17 15.89 26.16
CA ASP A 20 8.09 14.92 25.94
C ASP A 20 7.98 14.55 24.44
N PRO A 21 8.02 13.24 24.08
CA PRO A 21 8.03 12.79 22.68
C PRO A 21 6.84 13.25 21.85
N TYR A 22 5.69 13.53 22.46
CA TYR A 22 4.45 13.91 21.76
C TYR A 22 4.26 15.43 21.66
N ARG A 23 5.04 16.21 22.41
CA ARG A 23 4.79 17.65 22.56
C ARG A 23 5.58 18.51 21.57
N GLY A 24 4.86 19.13 20.65
CA GLY A 24 5.38 20.20 19.78
C GLY A 24 5.85 19.74 18.40
N ARG A 25 5.37 18.57 17.96
CA ARG A 25 5.61 18.01 16.63
C ARG A 25 5.16 18.95 15.51
N ARG A 26 4.03 19.64 15.68
CA ARG A 26 3.50 20.56 14.66
C ARG A 26 4.42 21.77 14.45
N GLU A 27 4.88 22.36 15.54
CA GLU A 27 5.81 23.49 15.54
C GLU A 27 7.18 23.06 14.98
N TYR A 28 7.60 21.83 15.29
CA TYR A 28 8.82 21.25 14.74
C TYR A 28 8.72 21.06 13.22
N SER A 29 7.64 20.45 12.74
CA SER A 29 7.33 20.29 11.31
C SER A 29 7.25 21.65 10.58
N GLN A 30 6.57 22.64 11.16
CA GLN A 30 6.53 24.00 10.61
C GLN A 30 7.93 24.62 10.48
N THR A 31 8.81 24.38 11.45
CA THR A 31 10.20 24.83 11.39
C THR A 31 10.97 24.15 10.27
N ALA A 32 10.80 22.83 10.10
CA ALA A 32 11.44 22.07 9.02
C ALA A 32 10.99 22.56 7.64
N ARG A 33 9.68 22.78 7.45
CA ARG A 33 9.13 23.34 6.21
C ARG A 33 9.59 24.78 5.95
N GLN A 34 9.75 25.58 7.00
CA GLN A 34 10.33 26.92 6.86
C GLN A 34 11.77 26.85 6.36
N VAL A 35 12.59 25.93 6.90
CA VAL A 35 13.97 25.69 6.40
C VAL A 35 13.93 25.30 4.93
N ALA A 36 13.07 24.33 4.56
CA ALA A 36 12.94 23.88 3.18
C ALA A 36 12.59 25.04 2.24
N GLY A 37 11.56 25.83 2.57
CA GLY A 37 11.11 26.94 1.73
C GLY A 37 12.10 28.11 1.62
N GLU A 38 12.97 28.32 2.61
CA GLU A 38 14.07 29.29 2.48
C GLU A 38 15.22 28.73 1.63
N CYS A 39 15.58 27.46 1.81
CA CYS A 39 16.65 26.82 1.03
C CYS A 39 16.27 26.65 -0.44
N ASP A 40 15.01 26.33 -0.73
CA ASP A 40 14.50 26.24 -2.10
C ASP A 40 14.60 27.59 -2.83
N ARG A 41 14.27 28.69 -2.13
CA ARG A 41 14.49 30.05 -2.64
C ARG A 41 15.96 30.34 -2.91
N LEU A 42 16.87 29.95 -2.02
CA LEU A 42 18.31 30.11 -2.26
C LEU A 42 18.77 29.37 -3.52
N ILE A 43 18.28 28.14 -3.73
CA ILE A 43 18.60 27.36 -4.92
C ILE A 43 18.06 28.05 -6.18
N ALA A 44 16.81 28.52 -6.16
CA ALA A 44 16.19 29.25 -7.26
C ALA A 44 16.90 30.56 -7.61
N GLU A 45 17.49 31.23 -6.61
CA GLU A 45 18.31 32.45 -6.76
C GLU A 45 19.75 32.16 -7.21
N GLY A 46 20.12 30.90 -7.47
CA GLY A 46 21.48 30.51 -7.87
C GLY A 46 22.49 30.51 -6.72
N ARG A 47 22.03 30.53 -5.47
CA ARG A 47 22.84 30.55 -4.23
C ARG A 47 22.81 29.20 -3.51
N ALA A 48 22.88 28.12 -4.27
CA ALA A 48 22.82 26.75 -3.75
C ALA A 48 24.00 26.43 -2.82
N ASP A 49 25.15 27.09 -3.00
CA ASP A 49 26.33 27.00 -2.13
C ASP A 49 26.03 27.34 -0.66
N LEU A 50 25.10 28.27 -0.42
CA LEU A 50 24.62 28.61 0.92
C LEU A 50 23.57 27.61 1.44
N ALA A 51 22.79 27.01 0.56
CA ALA A 51 21.74 26.04 0.92
C ALA A 51 22.33 24.69 1.34
N VAL A 52 23.37 24.20 0.66
CA VAL A 52 24.03 22.90 0.92
C VAL A 52 24.37 22.69 2.41
N PRO A 53 25.13 23.57 3.09
CA PRO A 53 25.49 23.36 4.50
C PRO A 53 24.28 23.46 5.45
N LEU A 54 23.29 24.29 5.12
CA LEU A 54 22.07 24.44 5.92
C LEU A 54 21.20 23.18 5.85
N LEU A 55 20.97 22.67 4.63
CA LEU A 55 20.19 21.46 4.39
C LEU A 55 20.85 20.23 5.01
N ARG A 56 22.17 20.05 4.82
CA ARG A 56 22.92 18.96 5.47
C ARG A 56 22.75 18.98 6.99
N LYS A 57 22.88 20.17 7.59
CA LYS A 57 22.74 20.36 9.05
C LYS A 57 21.29 20.12 9.52
N ALA A 58 20.29 20.48 8.70
CA ALA A 58 18.89 20.22 8.98
C ALA A 58 18.58 18.71 8.95
N VAL A 59 19.01 18.00 7.90
CA VAL A 59 18.89 16.54 7.78
C VAL A 59 19.52 15.84 8.97
N ASP A 60 20.77 16.17 9.31
CA ASP A 60 21.47 15.59 10.47
C ASP A 60 20.70 15.82 11.80
N ARG A 61 20.03 16.96 11.94
CA ARG A 61 19.30 17.30 13.17
C ARG A 61 17.97 16.57 13.28
N ILE A 62 17.20 16.55 12.20
CA ILE A 62 15.90 15.89 12.21
C ILE A 62 16.09 14.37 12.32
N THR A 63 17.09 13.81 11.63
CA THR A 63 17.49 12.39 11.76
C THR A 63 17.72 12.01 13.23
N ARG A 64 18.49 12.83 13.97
CA ARG A 64 18.72 12.63 15.41
C ARG A 64 17.49 12.90 16.26
N ALA A 65 16.65 13.85 15.88
CA ALA A 65 15.43 14.19 16.62
C ALA A 65 14.42 13.03 16.59
N LEU A 66 14.24 12.40 15.43
CA LEU A 66 13.34 11.25 15.23
C LEU A 66 13.72 10.01 16.07
N MET A 67 14.93 9.95 16.62
CA MET A 67 15.29 8.92 17.60
C MET A 67 14.60 9.12 18.96
N TYR A 68 14.03 10.30 19.22
CA TYR A 68 13.46 10.69 20.52
C TYR A 68 12.07 11.33 20.42
N LEU A 69 11.71 11.82 19.23
CA LEU A 69 10.41 12.37 18.89
C LEU A 69 9.47 11.25 18.45
N ASP A 70 8.25 11.19 18.98
CA ASP A 70 7.22 10.31 18.42
C ASP A 70 6.72 10.89 17.09
N ASP A 71 7.00 10.16 16.01
CA ASP A 71 6.45 10.43 14.70
C ASP A 71 5.67 9.24 14.14
N SER A 72 4.89 8.57 14.99
CA SER A 72 3.93 7.57 14.55
C SER A 72 2.94 8.09 13.47
N SER A 73 2.80 9.42 13.33
CA SER A 73 2.04 10.06 12.26
C SER A 73 2.77 10.17 10.92
N GLY A 74 4.09 10.01 10.87
CA GLY A 74 4.94 10.14 9.67
C GLY A 74 5.24 11.58 9.21
N ILE A 75 4.71 12.59 9.90
CA ILE A 75 4.76 13.99 9.43
C ILE A 75 6.19 14.52 9.38
N VAL A 76 6.99 14.24 10.41
CA VAL A 76 8.36 14.75 10.49
C VAL A 76 9.32 13.91 9.64
N GLY A 77 9.03 12.62 9.49
CA GLY A 77 9.69 11.74 8.54
C GLY A 77 9.49 12.21 7.09
N ASP A 78 8.28 12.63 6.72
CA ASP A 78 8.00 13.21 5.40
C ASP A 78 8.78 14.51 5.20
N ASP A 79 8.78 15.41 6.19
CA ASP A 79 9.55 16.66 6.12
C ASP A 79 11.07 16.39 6.02
N LEU A 80 11.57 15.34 6.67
CA LEU A 80 12.97 14.91 6.58
C LEU A 80 13.31 14.40 5.18
N GLN A 81 12.43 13.59 4.57
CA GLN A 81 12.64 13.10 3.21
C GLN A 81 12.61 14.26 2.20
N GLU A 82 11.71 15.22 2.36
CA GLU A 82 11.66 16.43 1.52
C GLU A 82 12.97 17.24 1.61
N LEU A 83 13.50 17.43 2.82
CA LEU A 83 14.79 18.11 3.00
C LEU A 83 15.97 17.35 2.40
N MET A 84 15.94 16.01 2.42
CA MET A 84 16.96 15.18 1.77
C MET A 84 16.93 15.32 0.24
N ASP A 85 15.74 15.30 -0.34
CA ASP A 85 15.54 15.50 -1.78
C ASP A 85 15.97 16.92 -2.21
N LEU A 86 15.69 17.93 -1.39
CA LEU A 86 16.16 19.31 -1.62
C LEU A 86 17.68 19.44 -1.45
N TYR A 87 18.28 18.69 -0.53
CA TYR A 87 19.73 18.63 -0.36
C TYR A 87 20.42 18.06 -1.60
N ALA A 88 19.88 16.99 -2.19
CA ALA A 88 20.39 16.45 -3.45
C ALA A 88 20.37 17.49 -4.57
N LYS A 89 19.24 18.19 -4.76
CA LYS A 89 19.12 19.30 -5.74
C LYS A 89 20.16 20.39 -5.50
N ALA A 90 20.35 20.81 -4.25
CA ALA A 90 21.35 21.81 -3.89
C ALA A 90 22.77 21.33 -4.21
N CYS A 91 23.09 20.06 -3.94
CA CYS A 91 24.38 19.47 -4.28
C CYS A 91 24.63 19.44 -5.78
N VAL A 92 23.61 19.14 -6.60
CA VAL A 92 23.74 19.19 -8.07
C VAL A 92 24.02 20.61 -8.56
N ALA A 93 23.33 21.62 -7.99
CA ALA A 93 23.50 23.01 -8.38
C ALA A 93 24.84 23.63 -7.92
N ALA A 94 25.30 23.30 -6.70
CA ALA A 94 26.50 23.89 -6.11
C ALA A 94 27.78 23.06 -6.33
N THR A 95 27.65 21.78 -6.67
CA THR A 95 28.77 20.82 -6.85
C THR A 95 29.77 20.83 -5.68
N PRO A 96 29.34 20.45 -4.45
CA PRO A 96 30.23 20.44 -3.29
C PRO A 96 31.34 19.38 -3.45
N ASN A 97 32.31 19.38 -2.53
CA ASN A 97 33.40 18.40 -2.57
C ASN A 97 32.85 16.95 -2.63
N PRO A 98 33.10 16.19 -3.71
CA PRO A 98 32.44 14.90 -3.94
C PRO A 98 32.89 13.81 -2.97
N ILE A 99 34.13 13.87 -2.47
CA ILE A 99 34.67 12.92 -1.48
C ILE A 99 34.00 13.13 -0.12
N SER A 100 33.84 14.38 0.29
CA SER A 100 33.15 14.72 1.54
C SER A 100 31.65 14.39 1.50
N LEU A 101 31.03 14.51 0.31
CA LEU A 101 29.64 14.11 0.10
C LEU A 101 29.48 12.59 0.15
N ALA A 102 30.33 11.85 -0.58
CA ALA A 102 30.37 10.39 -0.57
C ALA A 102 30.50 9.83 0.87
N GLY A 103 31.49 10.34 1.62
CA GLY A 103 31.72 9.91 3.01
C GLY A 103 30.54 10.21 3.94
N TRP A 104 29.79 11.29 3.71
CA TRP A 104 28.59 11.58 4.50
C TRP A 104 27.43 10.66 4.16
N LEU A 105 27.19 10.37 2.88
CA LEU A 105 26.13 9.46 2.44
C LEU A 105 26.34 8.04 2.96
N VAL A 106 27.55 7.49 2.80
CA VAL A 106 27.88 6.14 3.30
C VAL A 106 27.77 6.09 4.82
N LYS A 107 28.22 7.12 5.53
CA LYS A 107 28.07 7.20 6.99
C LYS A 107 26.61 7.25 7.41
N LEU A 108 25.78 8.03 6.73
CA LEU A 108 24.35 8.14 7.04
C LEU A 108 23.66 6.78 6.87
N GLU A 109 23.97 6.05 5.81
CA GLU A 109 23.33 4.76 5.52
C GLU A 109 23.84 3.63 6.44
N CYS A 110 25.16 3.56 6.68
CA CYS A 110 25.76 2.47 7.46
C CYS A 110 25.74 2.69 8.98
N ASP A 111 25.84 3.95 9.45
CA ASP A 111 25.94 4.28 10.87
C ASP A 111 24.68 5.00 11.41
N GLY A 112 23.76 5.36 10.52
CA GLY A 112 22.52 6.05 10.87
C GLY A 112 21.42 5.12 11.37
N PRO A 113 20.29 5.69 11.80
CA PRO A 113 19.17 4.91 12.34
C PRO A 113 18.29 4.24 11.26
N GLY A 114 18.65 4.35 9.97
CA GLY A 114 17.86 3.86 8.83
C GLY A 114 16.88 4.88 8.23
N TRP A 115 16.99 6.15 8.60
CA TRP A 115 16.27 7.27 7.99
C TRP A 115 17.16 8.53 7.88
N PRO A 116 16.93 9.44 6.91
CA PRO A 116 16.04 9.25 5.76
C PRO A 116 16.56 8.18 4.81
N ARG A 117 15.74 7.77 3.85
CA ARG A 117 16.21 6.90 2.78
C ARG A 117 17.15 7.69 1.87
N VAL A 118 18.36 7.19 1.68
CA VAL A 118 19.32 7.74 0.70
C VAL A 118 19.06 7.13 -0.67
N ARG A 119 18.91 8.00 -1.68
CA ARG A 119 18.86 7.64 -3.10
C ARG A 119 20.13 8.15 -3.77
N LEU A 120 21.12 7.29 -3.96
CA LEU A 120 22.43 7.62 -4.53
C LEU A 120 22.31 8.22 -5.94
N ALA A 121 21.33 7.78 -6.73
CA ALA A 121 21.02 8.33 -8.04
C ALA A 121 20.75 9.85 -8.01
N ASP A 122 20.09 10.35 -6.96
CA ASP A 122 19.81 11.79 -6.81
C ASP A 122 21.10 12.60 -6.55
N PHE A 123 22.14 11.96 -5.99
CA PHE A 123 23.45 12.57 -5.73
C PHE A 123 24.49 12.26 -6.80
N ALA A 124 24.25 11.29 -7.69
CA ALA A 124 25.20 10.85 -8.69
C ALA A 124 25.75 11.98 -9.58
N PRO A 125 24.93 12.96 -10.05
CA PRO A 125 25.45 14.09 -10.82
C PRO A 125 26.41 14.98 -10.03
N ALA A 126 26.14 15.20 -8.73
CA ALA A 126 26.99 16.01 -7.85
C ALA A 126 28.28 15.28 -7.43
N LEU A 127 28.19 13.96 -7.24
CA LEU A 127 29.33 13.10 -6.92
C LEU A 127 30.31 12.99 -8.10
N GLY A 128 29.77 12.85 -9.32
CA GLY A 128 30.54 12.54 -10.51
C GLY A 128 31.40 11.28 -10.34
N ARG A 129 32.31 11.04 -11.29
CA ARG A 129 33.16 9.83 -11.25
C ARG A 129 34.01 9.72 -9.98
N ARG A 130 34.52 10.85 -9.48
CA ARG A 130 35.38 10.88 -8.28
C ARG A 130 34.62 10.54 -7.00
N GLY A 131 33.40 11.06 -6.85
CA GLY A 131 32.56 10.76 -5.69
C GLY A 131 32.02 9.34 -5.73
N ILE A 132 31.59 8.85 -6.91
CA ILE A 132 31.12 7.46 -7.06
C ILE A 132 32.24 6.47 -6.73
N ALA A 133 33.46 6.66 -7.25
CA ALA A 133 34.60 5.81 -6.92
C ALA A 133 34.93 5.81 -5.40
N GLU A 134 34.69 6.94 -4.72
CA GLU A 134 34.85 7.00 -3.27
C GLU A 134 33.73 6.27 -2.52
N VAL A 135 32.49 6.34 -3.00
CA VAL A 135 31.38 5.52 -2.46
C VAL A 135 31.70 4.03 -2.63
N GLU A 136 32.15 3.60 -3.82
CA GLU A 136 32.58 2.22 -4.07
C GLU A 136 33.68 1.76 -3.10
N ARG A 137 34.74 2.57 -2.95
CA ARG A 137 35.85 2.29 -2.02
C ARG A 137 35.35 2.13 -0.59
N LEU A 138 34.54 3.07 -0.11
CA LEU A 138 34.00 3.03 1.26
C LEU A 138 33.04 1.85 1.47
N VAL A 139 32.20 1.53 0.49
CA VAL A 139 31.28 0.38 0.57
C VAL A 139 32.06 -0.93 0.61
N ALA A 140 33.13 -1.07 -0.17
CA ALA A 140 34.02 -2.23 -0.12
C ALA A 140 34.68 -2.38 1.26
N GLU A 141 35.22 -1.29 1.83
CA GLU A 141 35.80 -1.31 3.19
C GLU A 141 34.76 -1.71 4.25
N ARG A 142 33.51 -1.25 4.11
CA ARG A 142 32.43 -1.65 5.02
C ARG A 142 32.03 -3.11 4.83
N ALA A 143 32.06 -3.64 3.62
CA ALA A 143 31.77 -5.03 3.34
C ALA A 143 32.79 -5.98 3.99
N ASP A 144 34.08 -5.63 3.98
CA ASP A 144 35.15 -6.45 4.55
C ASP A 144 35.05 -6.63 6.07
N VAL A 145 34.47 -5.63 6.77
CA VAL A 145 34.33 -5.63 8.24
C VAL A 145 32.89 -5.85 8.70
N ALA A 146 31.95 -5.98 7.78
CA ALA A 146 30.54 -6.19 8.11
C ALA A 146 30.40 -7.56 8.80
N ASP A 147 29.88 -7.54 10.03
CA ASP A 147 29.48 -8.75 10.71
C ASP A 147 28.33 -9.42 9.93
N PRO A 148 28.50 -10.65 9.43
CA PRO A 148 27.45 -11.38 8.71
C PRO A 148 26.18 -11.60 9.55
N GLU A 149 26.28 -11.57 10.89
CA GLU A 149 25.13 -11.69 11.80
C GLU A 149 24.43 -10.36 12.05
N SER A 150 25.08 -9.23 11.74
CA SER A 150 24.50 -7.89 11.87
C SER A 150 23.56 -7.58 10.72
N TRP A 151 22.26 -7.75 10.97
CA TRP A 151 21.22 -7.51 9.97
C TRP A 151 21.24 -6.06 9.42
N THR A 152 21.50 -5.05 10.26
CA THR A 152 21.49 -3.65 9.82
C THR A 152 22.72 -3.27 9.01
N GLY A 153 23.91 -3.73 9.41
CA GLY A 153 25.15 -3.43 8.70
C GLY A 153 25.22 -4.12 7.33
N ALA A 154 24.87 -5.42 7.30
CA ALA A 154 24.82 -6.19 6.05
C ALA A 154 23.75 -5.63 5.09
N PHE A 155 22.61 -5.18 5.61
CA PHE A 155 21.57 -4.54 4.80
C PHE A 155 22.07 -3.25 4.13
N ALA A 156 22.68 -2.32 4.89
CA ALA A 156 23.13 -1.04 4.35
C ALA A 156 24.21 -1.19 3.28
N VAL A 157 25.17 -2.11 3.49
CA VAL A 157 26.19 -2.43 2.48
C VAL A 157 25.56 -2.99 1.22
N ARG A 158 24.62 -3.94 1.35
CA ARG A 158 23.91 -4.51 0.21
C ARG A 158 23.13 -3.45 -0.56
N ASP A 159 22.36 -2.61 0.14
CA ASP A 159 21.56 -1.56 -0.47
C ASP A 159 22.45 -0.58 -1.25
N LEU A 160 23.56 -0.13 -0.69
CA LEU A 160 24.53 0.72 -1.40
C LEU A 160 25.18 0.02 -2.60
N ARG A 161 25.47 -1.29 -2.54
CA ARG A 161 25.98 -2.05 -3.69
C ARG A 161 24.94 -2.10 -4.83
N GLU A 162 23.67 -2.32 -4.49
CA GLU A 162 22.57 -2.31 -5.47
C GLU A 162 22.42 -0.92 -6.10
N GLN A 163 22.44 0.14 -5.30
CA GLN A 163 22.36 1.54 -5.79
C GLN A 163 23.58 1.94 -6.65
N LEU A 164 24.79 1.47 -6.31
CA LEU A 164 25.99 1.71 -7.12
C LEU A 164 25.88 1.05 -8.50
N ALA A 165 25.40 -0.19 -8.56
CA ALA A 165 25.19 -0.89 -9.82
C ALA A 165 24.06 -0.26 -10.66
N GLU A 166 23.04 0.31 -10.03
CA GLU A 166 22.02 1.10 -10.72
C GLU A 166 22.60 2.38 -11.33
N VAL A 167 23.42 3.11 -10.55
CA VAL A 167 24.05 4.37 -10.98
C VAL A 167 25.11 4.16 -12.06
N SER A 168 25.77 3.00 -12.11
CA SER A 168 26.76 2.71 -13.15
C SER A 168 26.13 2.63 -14.55
N GLY A 169 24.84 2.29 -14.62
CA GLY A 169 24.13 2.04 -15.87
C GLY A 169 24.52 0.72 -16.55
N ASP A 170 25.38 -0.09 -15.91
CA ASP A 170 25.72 -1.43 -16.38
C ASP A 170 24.65 -2.42 -15.94
N VAL A 171 23.80 -2.79 -16.90
CA VAL A 171 22.66 -3.69 -16.66
C VAL A 171 23.13 -5.07 -16.24
N ASP A 172 24.24 -5.59 -16.79
CA ASP A 172 24.75 -6.91 -16.40
C ASP A 172 25.26 -6.89 -14.96
N GLN A 173 25.98 -5.83 -14.58
CA GLN A 173 26.41 -5.63 -13.20
C GLN A 173 25.21 -5.52 -12.25
N TYR A 174 24.19 -4.74 -12.61
CA TYR A 174 22.99 -4.56 -11.79
C TYR A 174 22.23 -5.87 -11.59
N VAL A 175 22.05 -6.65 -12.66
CA VAL A 175 21.45 -7.99 -12.58
C VAL A 175 22.29 -8.92 -11.71
N ALA A 176 23.62 -8.93 -11.87
CA ALA A 176 24.50 -9.76 -11.07
C ALA A 176 24.39 -9.45 -9.57
N VAL A 177 24.43 -8.17 -9.19
CA VAL A 177 24.34 -7.72 -7.80
C VAL A 177 22.98 -8.09 -7.19
N LEU A 178 21.87 -7.84 -7.88
CA LEU A 178 20.54 -8.22 -7.39
C LEU A 178 20.34 -9.74 -7.29
N ALA A 179 20.93 -10.49 -8.23
CA ALA A 179 20.83 -11.94 -8.27
C ALA A 179 21.53 -12.65 -7.09
N GLU A 180 22.48 -11.99 -6.41
CA GLU A 180 23.11 -12.50 -5.19
C GLU A 180 22.08 -12.74 -4.06
N HIS A 181 21.00 -11.96 -4.01
CA HIS A 181 20.06 -11.93 -2.89
C HIS A 181 18.57 -11.84 -3.29
N LEU A 182 18.08 -12.87 -3.98
CA LEU A 182 16.70 -12.99 -4.45
C LEU A 182 15.70 -13.43 -3.36
N THR A 183 15.53 -12.60 -2.33
CA THR A 183 14.71 -12.93 -1.15
C THR A 183 13.19 -12.82 -1.36
N ASN A 184 12.73 -12.03 -2.34
CA ASN A 184 11.31 -11.84 -2.64
C ASN A 184 11.10 -11.37 -4.09
N ALA A 185 9.83 -11.26 -4.51
CA ALA A 185 9.43 -10.87 -5.86
C ALA A 185 9.94 -9.48 -6.32
N VAL A 186 10.21 -8.55 -5.40
CA VAL A 186 10.66 -7.19 -5.74
C VAL A 186 12.01 -7.22 -6.47
N GLN A 187 12.90 -8.15 -6.12
CA GLN A 187 14.24 -8.16 -6.73
C GLN A 187 14.18 -8.70 -8.16
N TYR A 188 13.33 -9.69 -8.40
CA TYR A 188 13.01 -10.15 -9.74
C TYR A 188 12.36 -9.06 -10.57
N GLN A 189 11.45 -8.27 -9.97
CA GLN A 189 10.82 -7.14 -10.65
C GLN A 189 11.83 -6.09 -11.08
N ARG A 190 12.73 -5.66 -10.19
CA ARG A 190 13.79 -4.69 -10.50
C ARG A 190 14.72 -5.17 -11.62
N ILE A 191 15.09 -6.46 -11.61
CA ILE A 191 15.88 -7.07 -12.69
C ILE A 191 15.11 -7.03 -14.01
N ALA A 192 13.85 -7.46 -14.01
CA ALA A 192 13.02 -7.49 -15.21
C ALA A 192 12.79 -6.10 -15.80
N GLU A 193 12.52 -5.09 -14.95
CA GLU A 193 12.36 -3.69 -15.37
C GLU A 193 13.64 -3.13 -15.98
N ALA A 194 14.80 -3.37 -15.36
CA ALA A 194 16.09 -2.90 -15.89
C ALA A 194 16.44 -3.53 -17.24
N LEU A 195 16.26 -4.85 -17.38
CA LEU A 195 16.47 -5.55 -18.65
C LEU A 195 15.52 -5.06 -19.74
N HIS A 196 14.25 -4.83 -19.38
CA HIS A 196 13.25 -4.34 -20.32
C HIS A 196 13.57 -2.93 -20.81
N ALA A 197 13.94 -2.02 -19.90
CA ALA A 197 14.37 -0.66 -20.23
C ALA A 197 15.62 -0.64 -21.12
N ALA A 198 16.49 -1.65 -21.00
CA ALA A 198 17.67 -1.83 -21.83
C ALA A 198 17.40 -2.52 -23.19
N GLY A 199 16.15 -2.86 -23.49
CA GLY A 199 15.78 -3.54 -24.74
C GLY A 199 16.00 -5.06 -24.75
N ARG A 200 16.41 -5.66 -23.62
CA ARG A 200 16.67 -7.11 -23.47
C ARG A 200 15.41 -7.84 -23.07
N TRP A 201 14.39 -7.79 -23.93
CA TRP A 201 13.01 -8.17 -23.60
C TRP A 201 12.84 -9.65 -23.23
N ASP A 202 13.52 -10.56 -23.93
CA ASP A 202 13.44 -12.00 -23.63
C ASP A 202 13.98 -12.33 -22.24
N GLU A 203 15.12 -11.75 -21.87
CA GLU A 203 15.71 -11.94 -20.55
C GLU A 203 14.86 -11.32 -19.45
N ALA A 204 14.30 -10.13 -19.69
CA ALA A 204 13.37 -9.49 -18.77
C ALA A 204 12.17 -10.41 -18.47
N MET A 205 11.60 -10.99 -19.52
CA MET A 205 10.45 -11.89 -19.42
C MET A 205 10.81 -13.20 -18.70
N ASP A 206 12.00 -13.76 -18.96
CA ASP A 206 12.48 -14.95 -18.26
C ASP A 206 12.73 -14.70 -16.77
N TRP A 207 13.29 -13.54 -16.40
CA TRP A 207 13.43 -13.14 -15.01
C TRP A 207 12.09 -12.94 -14.32
N ALA A 208 11.13 -12.31 -15.01
CA ALA A 208 9.77 -12.15 -14.48
C ALA A 208 9.07 -13.50 -14.26
N ARG A 209 9.16 -14.44 -15.22
CA ARG A 209 8.64 -15.82 -15.07
C ARG A 209 9.28 -16.54 -13.88
N ARG A 210 10.60 -16.45 -13.74
CA ARG A 210 11.34 -17.04 -12.59
C ARG A 210 10.85 -16.48 -11.27
N GLY A 211 10.66 -15.16 -11.18
CA GLY A 211 10.20 -14.51 -9.96
C GLY A 211 8.75 -14.85 -9.61
N VAL A 212 7.84 -14.91 -10.58
CA VAL A 212 6.46 -15.36 -10.38
C VAL A 212 6.42 -16.81 -9.90
N ALA A 213 7.23 -17.69 -10.49
CA ALA A 213 7.29 -19.10 -10.09
C ALA A 213 7.87 -19.27 -8.67
N ALA A 214 8.96 -18.57 -8.35
CA ALA A 214 9.62 -18.65 -7.05
C ALA A 214 8.77 -18.07 -5.91
N ASN A 215 7.89 -17.11 -6.20
CA ASN A 215 7.10 -16.38 -5.20
C ASN A 215 5.58 -16.62 -5.34
N ALA A 216 5.15 -17.70 -5.98
CA ALA A 216 3.76 -17.90 -6.39
C ALA A 216 2.69 -17.79 -5.27
N GLY A 217 3.05 -17.97 -4.00
CA GLY A 217 2.15 -17.84 -2.84
C GLY A 217 2.20 -16.48 -2.12
N SER A 218 3.06 -15.56 -2.55
CA SER A 218 3.25 -14.26 -1.91
C SER A 218 2.33 -13.19 -2.52
N PRO A 219 1.57 -12.43 -1.71
CA PRO A 219 0.78 -11.28 -2.17
C PRO A 219 1.62 -10.18 -2.85
N TYR A 220 2.93 -10.14 -2.59
CA TYR A 220 3.84 -9.17 -3.20
C TYR A 220 4.22 -9.51 -4.65
N THR A 221 3.71 -10.61 -5.19
CA THR A 221 4.02 -11.07 -6.56
C THR A 221 3.10 -10.43 -7.60
N ASP A 222 2.03 -9.76 -7.19
CA ASP A 222 1.00 -9.25 -8.11
C ASP A 222 1.58 -8.24 -9.10
N ARG A 223 2.39 -7.28 -8.63
CA ARG A 223 3.06 -6.30 -9.51
C ARG A 223 4.01 -6.96 -10.51
N LEU A 224 4.76 -7.97 -10.09
CA LEU A 224 5.65 -8.72 -10.98
C LEU A 224 4.85 -9.52 -12.02
N ARG A 225 3.70 -10.04 -11.63
CA ARG A 225 2.79 -10.77 -12.51
C ARG A 225 2.16 -9.84 -13.55
N ASP A 226 1.72 -8.66 -13.12
CA ASP A 226 1.20 -7.61 -14.00
C ASP A 226 2.26 -7.22 -15.03
N LEU A 227 3.49 -6.96 -14.57
CA LEU A 227 4.63 -6.68 -15.44
C LEU A 227 4.88 -7.79 -16.48
N LEU A 228 4.85 -9.06 -16.05
CA LEU A 228 5.00 -10.20 -16.95
C LEU A 228 3.86 -10.27 -17.99
N VAL A 229 2.63 -10.03 -17.57
CA VAL A 229 1.44 -10.03 -18.44
C VAL A 229 1.56 -8.91 -19.48
N ASP A 230 1.95 -7.70 -19.06
CA ASP A 230 2.15 -6.57 -19.96
C ASP A 230 3.24 -6.85 -21.00
N MET A 231 4.37 -7.44 -20.58
CA MET A 231 5.44 -7.85 -21.49
C MET A 231 4.97 -8.90 -22.51
N LEU A 232 4.19 -9.89 -22.08
CA LEU A 232 3.65 -10.93 -22.95
C LEU A 232 2.67 -10.35 -23.99
N VAL A 233 1.79 -9.44 -23.55
CA VAL A 233 0.86 -8.74 -24.45
C VAL A 233 1.62 -7.88 -25.47
N ALA A 234 2.62 -7.11 -25.03
CA ALA A 234 3.46 -6.30 -25.93
C ALA A 234 4.24 -7.16 -26.95
N ALA A 235 4.65 -8.37 -26.58
CA ALA A 235 5.30 -9.32 -27.47
C ALA A 235 4.31 -10.07 -28.40
N GLY A 236 3.00 -9.86 -28.25
CA GLY A 236 1.96 -10.56 -29.01
C GLY A 236 1.66 -11.98 -28.49
N ASP A 237 2.25 -12.41 -27.38
CA ASP A 237 1.95 -13.68 -26.71
C ASP A 237 0.75 -13.53 -25.76
N THR A 238 -0.40 -13.17 -26.33
CA THR A 238 -1.66 -13.06 -25.57
C THR A 238 -2.11 -14.41 -24.97
N PRO A 239 -1.89 -15.60 -25.60
CA PRO A 239 -2.18 -16.87 -24.95
C PRO A 239 -1.31 -17.10 -23.70
N GLY A 240 -0.04 -16.71 -23.75
CA GLY A 240 0.86 -16.71 -22.59
C GLY A 240 0.37 -15.82 -21.45
N ALA A 241 -0.06 -14.59 -21.77
CA ALA A 241 -0.60 -13.64 -20.80
C ALA A 241 -1.85 -14.22 -20.08
N VAL A 242 -2.80 -14.75 -20.84
CA VAL A 242 -4.01 -15.40 -20.30
C VAL A 242 -3.65 -16.61 -19.44
N ARG A 243 -2.66 -17.42 -19.84
CA ARG A 243 -2.20 -18.56 -19.06
C ARG A 243 -1.66 -18.14 -17.69
N VAL A 244 -0.86 -17.07 -17.62
CA VAL A 244 -0.35 -16.55 -16.33
C VAL A 244 -1.51 -16.17 -15.40
N ARG A 245 -2.53 -15.46 -15.90
CA ARG A 245 -3.72 -15.07 -15.12
C ARG A 245 -4.56 -16.28 -14.69
N ARG A 246 -4.72 -17.29 -15.56
CA ARG A 246 -5.43 -18.52 -15.21
C ARG A 246 -4.71 -19.30 -14.10
N GLU A 247 -3.38 -19.41 -14.18
CA GLU A 247 -2.57 -20.08 -13.17
C GLU A 247 -2.61 -19.36 -11.81
N GLU A 248 -2.64 -18.04 -11.81
CA GLU A 248 -2.89 -17.22 -10.61
C GLU A 248 -4.27 -17.51 -10.03
N PHE A 249 -5.31 -17.42 -10.84
CA PHE A 249 -6.69 -17.59 -10.40
C PHE A 249 -6.94 -18.98 -9.80
N VAL A 250 -6.35 -20.03 -10.37
CA VAL A 250 -6.43 -21.40 -9.80
C VAL A 250 -5.79 -21.46 -8.40
N ARG A 251 -4.67 -20.76 -8.18
CA ARG A 251 -3.99 -20.73 -6.89
C ARG A 251 -4.77 -19.91 -5.86
N HIS A 252 -5.19 -18.71 -6.25
CA HIS A 252 -5.87 -17.74 -5.39
C HIS A 252 -7.08 -17.13 -6.11
N PRO A 253 -8.24 -17.82 -6.10
CA PRO A 253 -9.42 -17.39 -6.86
C PRO A 253 -10.13 -16.27 -6.12
N THR A 254 -9.73 -15.03 -6.38
CA THR A 254 -10.35 -13.82 -5.82
C THR A 254 -11.09 -13.04 -6.90
N ALA A 255 -12.04 -12.20 -6.51
CA ALA A 255 -12.73 -11.29 -7.42
C ALA A 255 -11.75 -10.32 -8.10
N ALA A 256 -10.68 -9.91 -7.42
CA ALA A 256 -9.62 -9.11 -8.02
C ALA A 256 -8.87 -9.88 -9.12
N GLY A 257 -8.43 -11.11 -8.83
CA GLY A 257 -7.77 -11.97 -9.83
C GLY A 257 -8.68 -12.33 -11.00
N TYR A 258 -9.99 -12.47 -10.76
CA TYR A 258 -10.99 -12.64 -11.82
C TYR A 258 -11.06 -11.44 -12.75
N ARG A 259 -11.09 -10.20 -12.20
CA ARG A 259 -11.08 -8.96 -12.99
C ARG A 259 -9.84 -8.88 -13.89
N SER A 260 -8.66 -9.09 -13.30
CA SER A 260 -7.41 -9.10 -14.08
C SER A 260 -7.41 -10.18 -15.18
N LEU A 261 -8.03 -11.34 -14.93
CA LEU A 261 -8.18 -12.39 -15.94
C LEU A 261 -9.13 -11.99 -17.08
N ILE A 262 -10.33 -11.49 -16.78
CA ILE A 262 -11.29 -11.10 -17.83
C ILE A 262 -10.73 -9.95 -18.67
N ASP A 263 -10.12 -8.94 -18.05
CA ASP A 263 -9.51 -7.81 -18.77
C ASP A 263 -8.43 -8.29 -19.75
N THR A 264 -7.59 -9.25 -19.32
CA THR A 264 -6.54 -9.84 -20.17
C THR A 264 -7.13 -10.67 -21.31
N VAL A 265 -8.20 -11.42 -21.06
CA VAL A 265 -8.86 -12.25 -22.08
C VAL A 265 -9.60 -11.39 -23.11
N GLU A 266 -10.31 -10.35 -22.67
CA GLU A 266 -10.99 -9.40 -23.55
C GLU A 266 -9.99 -8.66 -24.44
N GLY A 267 -8.88 -8.18 -23.88
CA GLY A 267 -7.79 -7.56 -24.65
C GLY A 267 -7.15 -8.52 -25.66
N ALA A 268 -7.16 -9.82 -25.37
CA ALA A 268 -6.68 -10.87 -26.26
C ALA A 268 -7.71 -11.32 -27.33
N GLY A 269 -8.97 -10.89 -27.24
CA GLY A 269 -10.06 -11.38 -28.07
C GLY A 269 -10.40 -12.86 -27.84
N GLY A 270 -10.13 -13.37 -26.64
CA GLY A 270 -10.39 -14.76 -26.27
C GLY A 270 -11.81 -15.03 -25.77
N ASP A 271 -12.14 -16.30 -25.59
CA ASP A 271 -13.44 -16.73 -25.06
C ASP A 271 -13.62 -16.38 -23.58
N ASP A 272 -14.83 -15.98 -23.21
CA ASP A 272 -15.22 -15.63 -21.83
C ASP A 272 -14.83 -16.74 -20.81
N PRO A 273 -13.93 -16.44 -19.84
CA PRO A 273 -13.48 -17.40 -18.83
C PRO A 273 -14.48 -17.55 -17.68
N THR A 274 -15.58 -16.80 -17.62
CA THR A 274 -16.53 -16.76 -16.48
C THR A 274 -16.94 -18.15 -16.02
N THR A 275 -17.41 -19.00 -16.95
CA THR A 275 -17.93 -20.33 -16.59
C THR A 275 -16.85 -21.21 -15.95
N TRP A 276 -15.62 -21.16 -16.50
CA TRP A 276 -14.47 -21.86 -15.93
C TRP A 276 -14.10 -21.30 -14.55
N ALA A 277 -14.06 -19.97 -14.40
CA ALA A 277 -13.68 -19.30 -13.16
C ALA A 277 -14.67 -19.61 -12.02
N LEU A 278 -15.98 -19.59 -12.31
CA LEU A 278 -17.02 -20.00 -11.36
C LEU A 278 -16.86 -21.47 -10.95
N GLY A 279 -16.46 -22.35 -11.88
CA GLY A 279 -16.12 -23.74 -11.57
C GLY A 279 -14.97 -23.87 -10.57
N VAL A 280 -13.86 -23.15 -10.82
CA VAL A 280 -12.69 -23.11 -9.91
C VAL A 280 -13.08 -22.64 -8.51
N LEU A 281 -13.91 -21.60 -8.41
CA LEU A 281 -14.41 -21.08 -7.13
C LEU A 281 -15.29 -22.09 -6.41
N ARG A 282 -16.23 -22.72 -7.10
CA ARG A 282 -17.11 -23.76 -6.53
C ARG A 282 -16.30 -24.93 -5.99
N ASP A 283 -15.33 -25.41 -6.75
CA ASP A 283 -14.41 -26.47 -6.31
C ASP A 283 -13.61 -26.03 -5.08
N ARG A 284 -13.13 -24.78 -5.05
CA ARG A 284 -12.39 -24.22 -3.90
C ARG A 284 -13.26 -24.17 -2.64
N ILE A 285 -14.52 -23.77 -2.76
CA ILE A 285 -15.48 -23.64 -1.65
C ILE A 285 -15.70 -25.00 -0.95
N THR A 286 -15.67 -26.11 -1.68
CA THR A 286 -15.79 -27.46 -1.07
C THR A 286 -14.70 -27.74 -0.03
N LYS A 287 -13.51 -27.17 -0.22
CA LYS A 287 -12.33 -27.34 0.67
C LYS A 287 -12.19 -26.18 1.64
N GLN A 288 -12.50 -24.96 1.18
CA GLN A 288 -12.31 -23.71 1.90
C GLN A 288 -13.55 -22.83 1.75
N PRO A 289 -14.59 -23.05 2.57
CA PRO A 289 -15.87 -22.36 2.41
C PRO A 289 -15.84 -20.83 2.52
N ALA A 290 -14.76 -20.25 3.06
CA ALA A 290 -14.55 -18.81 3.12
C ALA A 290 -14.51 -18.13 1.73
N TYR A 291 -14.12 -18.87 0.68
CA TYR A 291 -14.14 -18.36 -0.70
C TYR A 291 -15.55 -18.14 -1.27
N ALA A 292 -16.61 -18.48 -0.53
CA ALA A 292 -17.97 -18.14 -0.94
C ALA A 292 -18.18 -16.62 -1.08
N SER A 293 -17.45 -15.82 -0.29
CA SER A 293 -17.43 -14.36 -0.45
C SER A 293 -16.95 -13.96 -1.85
N GLU A 294 -15.86 -14.55 -2.32
CA GLU A 294 -15.27 -14.28 -3.64
C GLU A 294 -16.20 -14.74 -4.78
N LEU A 295 -16.86 -15.89 -4.64
CA LEU A 295 -17.84 -16.37 -5.61
C LEU A 295 -18.98 -15.37 -5.80
N VAL A 296 -19.52 -14.85 -4.70
CA VAL A 296 -20.61 -13.88 -4.74
C VAL A 296 -20.14 -12.58 -5.40
N ASP A 297 -18.96 -12.08 -5.08
CA ASP A 297 -18.41 -10.87 -5.69
C ASP A 297 -18.16 -11.04 -7.19
N VAL A 298 -17.68 -12.20 -7.63
CA VAL A 298 -17.53 -12.51 -9.07
C VAL A 298 -18.88 -12.57 -9.77
N LEU A 299 -19.88 -13.25 -9.19
CA LEU A 299 -21.23 -13.35 -9.77
C LEU A 299 -21.88 -11.97 -9.94
N LEU A 300 -21.75 -11.10 -8.94
CA LEU A 300 -22.22 -9.71 -9.04
C LEU A 300 -21.47 -8.94 -10.13
N ALA A 301 -20.15 -9.10 -10.23
CA ALA A 301 -19.35 -8.41 -11.24
C ALA A 301 -19.74 -8.78 -12.68
N VAL A 302 -20.20 -10.02 -12.90
CA VAL A 302 -20.69 -10.48 -14.22
C VAL A 302 -22.22 -10.35 -14.39
N GLY A 303 -22.90 -9.62 -13.50
CA GLY A 303 -24.34 -9.34 -13.59
C GLY A 303 -25.25 -10.56 -13.35
N ARG A 304 -24.75 -11.60 -12.67
CA ARG A 304 -25.52 -12.81 -12.32
C ARG A 304 -26.16 -12.68 -10.94
N ASP A 305 -26.94 -11.63 -10.75
CA ASP A 305 -27.47 -11.21 -9.45
C ASP A 305 -28.33 -12.27 -8.75
N ASP A 306 -29.18 -12.99 -9.51
CA ASP A 306 -30.01 -14.07 -8.96
C ASP A 306 -29.16 -15.22 -8.42
N GLN A 307 -28.10 -15.60 -9.14
CA GLN A 307 -27.17 -16.64 -8.69
C GLN A 307 -26.36 -16.16 -7.49
N ALA A 308 -25.87 -14.92 -7.53
CA ALA A 308 -25.14 -14.31 -6.41
C ALA A 308 -25.98 -14.35 -5.13
N TRP A 309 -27.28 -14.00 -5.23
CA TRP A 309 -28.20 -14.05 -4.12
C TRP A 309 -28.41 -15.47 -3.57
N GLN A 310 -28.62 -16.47 -4.44
CA GLN A 310 -28.78 -17.85 -4.02
C GLN A 310 -27.54 -18.40 -3.30
N GLU A 311 -26.35 -18.18 -3.87
CA GLU A 311 -25.08 -18.60 -3.29
C GLU A 311 -24.80 -17.89 -1.96
N ALA A 312 -25.10 -16.59 -1.88
CA ALA A 312 -24.96 -15.80 -0.66
C ALA A 312 -25.86 -16.32 0.48
N ARG A 313 -27.10 -16.73 0.16
CA ARG A 313 -28.01 -17.35 1.14
C ARG A 313 -27.48 -18.71 1.60
N HIS A 314 -27.07 -19.56 0.66
CA HIS A 314 -26.53 -20.88 0.96
C HIS A 314 -25.27 -20.81 1.82
N HIS A 315 -24.40 -19.85 1.55
CA HIS A 315 -23.12 -19.67 2.25
C HIS A 315 -23.12 -18.55 3.30
N ARG A 316 -24.28 -18.10 3.77
CA ARG A 316 -24.47 -16.90 4.61
C ARG A 316 -23.48 -16.75 5.78
N ARG A 317 -23.08 -17.86 6.40
CA ARG A 317 -22.13 -17.87 7.53
C ARG A 317 -20.72 -17.36 7.18
N TRP A 318 -20.34 -17.40 5.91
CA TRP A 318 -19.00 -17.01 5.43
C TRP A 318 -18.97 -15.63 4.79
N LEU A 319 -20.13 -15.00 4.59
CA LEU A 319 -20.20 -13.65 4.06
C LEU A 319 -19.99 -12.63 5.18
N GLY A 320 -19.17 -11.63 4.90
CA GLY A 320 -18.97 -10.49 5.79
C GLY A 320 -20.25 -9.66 5.95
N GLY A 321 -20.45 -9.08 7.13
CA GLY A 321 -21.61 -8.22 7.41
C GLY A 321 -21.83 -7.09 6.38
N PRO A 322 -20.79 -6.34 5.98
CA PRO A 322 -20.91 -5.32 4.94
C PRO A 322 -21.34 -5.88 3.58
N GLN A 323 -20.72 -6.97 3.11
CA GLN A 323 -21.06 -7.61 1.84
C GLN A 323 -22.51 -8.10 1.82
N TRP A 324 -22.96 -8.74 2.90
CA TRP A 324 -24.35 -9.18 3.02
C TRP A 324 -25.33 -8.00 3.00
N GLN A 325 -25.01 -6.89 3.67
CA GLN A 325 -25.87 -5.71 3.64
C GLN A 325 -25.97 -5.10 2.25
N THR A 326 -24.86 -5.02 1.50
CA THR A 326 -24.86 -4.54 0.10
C THR A 326 -25.74 -5.43 -0.79
N LEU A 327 -25.67 -6.75 -0.62
CA LEU A 327 -26.53 -7.70 -1.34
C LEU A 327 -28.02 -7.47 -1.04
N LEU A 328 -28.37 -7.25 0.23
CA LEU A 328 -29.75 -6.95 0.60
C LEU A 328 -30.25 -5.64 -0.03
N GLN A 329 -29.40 -4.62 -0.07
CA GLN A 329 -29.76 -3.33 -0.68
C GLN A 329 -30.02 -3.49 -2.18
N GLY A 330 -29.16 -4.22 -2.89
CA GLY A 330 -29.36 -4.51 -4.32
C GLY A 330 -30.61 -5.35 -4.56
N ARG A 331 -30.79 -6.43 -3.78
CA ARG A 331 -31.93 -7.35 -3.91
C ARG A 331 -33.27 -6.68 -3.59
N ALA A 332 -33.30 -5.70 -2.68
CA ALA A 332 -34.52 -4.97 -2.31
C ALA A 332 -35.16 -4.23 -3.49
N VAL A 333 -34.38 -3.85 -4.50
CA VAL A 333 -34.88 -3.12 -5.67
C VAL A 333 -35.76 -4.01 -6.55
N THR A 334 -35.38 -5.27 -6.72
CA THR A 334 -36.05 -6.20 -7.63
C THR A 334 -36.96 -7.20 -6.91
N HIS A 335 -36.62 -7.57 -5.67
CA HIS A 335 -37.32 -8.58 -4.85
C HIS A 335 -37.42 -8.10 -3.40
N PRO A 336 -38.23 -7.05 -3.14
CA PRO A 336 -38.34 -6.43 -1.81
C PRO A 336 -38.86 -7.38 -0.72
N ASP A 337 -39.64 -8.39 -1.09
CA ASP A 337 -40.17 -9.42 -0.19
C ASP A 337 -39.06 -10.34 0.36
N GLU A 338 -38.10 -10.72 -0.49
CA GLU A 338 -37.03 -11.67 -0.12
C GLU A 338 -36.04 -11.11 0.91
N VAL A 339 -35.94 -9.78 1.02
CA VAL A 339 -34.97 -9.12 1.90
C VAL A 339 -35.52 -8.81 3.29
N ILE A 340 -36.85 -8.88 3.49
CA ILE A 340 -37.52 -8.52 4.75
C ILE A 340 -36.97 -9.36 5.90
N GLN A 341 -37.05 -10.70 5.80
CA GLN A 341 -36.59 -11.57 6.88
C GLN A 341 -35.08 -11.44 7.14
N PRO A 342 -34.20 -11.45 6.12
CA PRO A 342 -32.79 -11.15 6.32
C PRO A 342 -32.47 -9.83 7.03
N TYR A 343 -33.22 -8.76 6.73
CA TYR A 343 -33.05 -7.49 7.44
C TYR A 343 -33.50 -7.58 8.90
N ARG A 344 -34.60 -8.29 9.19
CA ARG A 344 -35.03 -8.57 10.58
C ARG A 344 -33.93 -9.31 11.35
N ASP A 345 -33.32 -10.33 10.74
CA ASP A 345 -32.24 -11.11 11.34
C ASP A 345 -31.01 -10.24 11.63
N LEU A 346 -30.64 -9.33 10.72
CA LEU A 346 -29.53 -8.38 10.93
C LEU A 346 -29.81 -7.40 12.07
N VAL A 347 -31.05 -6.90 12.17
CA VAL A 347 -31.47 -6.02 13.28
C VAL A 347 -31.32 -6.75 14.60
N GLU A 348 -31.83 -7.99 14.69
CA GLU A 348 -31.74 -8.81 15.90
C GLU A 348 -30.28 -9.13 16.26
N GLN A 349 -29.47 -9.58 15.29
CA GLN A 349 -28.04 -9.85 15.48
C GLN A 349 -27.29 -8.62 15.98
N ALA A 350 -27.58 -7.44 15.41
CA ALA A 350 -27.01 -6.19 15.87
C ALA A 350 -27.40 -5.94 17.33
N ILE A 351 -28.68 -6.01 17.71
CA ILE A 351 -29.15 -5.80 19.10
C ILE A 351 -28.46 -6.73 20.10
N LEU A 352 -28.27 -8.00 19.74
CA LEU A 352 -27.74 -9.03 20.61
C LEU A 352 -26.21 -8.99 20.77
N ASN A 353 -25.48 -8.34 19.85
CA ASN A 353 -24.01 -8.29 19.87
C ASN A 353 -23.47 -7.41 21.03
N SER A 354 -23.24 -8.02 22.20
CA SER A 354 -22.77 -7.32 23.41
C SER A 354 -21.34 -6.77 23.33
N ALA A 355 -20.50 -7.31 22.45
CA ALA A 355 -19.13 -6.82 22.27
C ALA A 355 -19.09 -5.46 21.57
N ASP A 356 -20.12 -5.11 20.81
CA ASP A 356 -20.18 -3.85 20.07
C ASP A 356 -20.89 -2.74 20.88
N LYS A 357 -20.12 -1.73 21.29
CA LYS A 357 -20.65 -0.53 21.97
C LYS A 357 -21.64 0.26 21.11
N ARG A 358 -21.62 0.09 19.77
CA ARG A 358 -22.49 0.77 18.80
C ARG A 358 -23.67 -0.09 18.33
N ARG A 359 -23.87 -1.26 18.93
CA ARG A 359 -24.87 -2.26 18.55
C ARG A 359 -26.28 -1.71 18.28
N TYR A 360 -26.80 -0.87 19.16
CA TYR A 360 -28.15 -0.31 19.02
C TYR A 360 -28.23 0.73 17.90
N ARG A 361 -27.19 1.55 17.73
CA ARG A 361 -27.11 2.49 16.61
C ARG A 361 -27.07 1.75 15.28
N ARG A 362 -26.33 0.64 15.19
CA ARG A 362 -26.29 -0.23 14.01
C ARG A 362 -27.64 -0.87 13.71
N ALA A 363 -28.31 -1.41 14.74
CA ALA A 363 -29.65 -1.98 14.58
C ALA A 363 -30.65 -0.94 14.04
N VAL A 364 -30.66 0.25 14.63
CA VAL A 364 -31.54 1.35 14.20
C VAL A 364 -31.22 1.82 12.78
N ALA A 365 -29.95 1.84 12.38
CA ALA A 365 -29.54 2.23 11.03
C ALA A 365 -30.05 1.28 9.92
N LEU A 366 -30.44 0.05 10.26
CA LEU A 366 -30.99 -0.93 9.30
C LEU A 366 -32.51 -0.77 9.09
N LEU A 367 -33.22 -0.16 10.05
CA LEU A 367 -34.68 -0.06 10.04
C LEU A 367 -35.26 0.76 8.87
N PRO A 368 -34.63 1.85 8.39
CA PRO A 368 -35.12 2.57 7.21
C PRO A 368 -35.15 1.70 5.95
N ALA A 369 -34.11 0.89 5.72
CA ALA A 369 -34.06 -0.03 4.57
C ALA A 369 -35.14 -1.11 4.68
N LEU A 370 -35.33 -1.67 5.88
CA LEU A 370 -36.39 -2.63 6.14
C LEU A 370 -37.79 -2.01 5.93
N ARG A 371 -38.01 -0.76 6.36
CA ARG A 371 -39.26 -0.04 6.12
C ARG A 371 -39.54 0.12 4.63
N ALA A 372 -38.53 0.52 3.86
CA ALA A 372 -38.65 0.66 2.41
C ALA A 372 -39.03 -0.68 1.75
N ALA A 373 -38.44 -1.80 2.19
CA ALA A 373 -38.78 -3.13 1.69
C ALA A 373 -40.26 -3.48 1.90
N TYR A 374 -40.83 -3.28 3.10
CA TYR A 374 -42.28 -3.49 3.32
C TYR A 374 -43.16 -2.57 2.47
N GLN A 375 -42.76 -1.32 2.30
CA GLN A 375 -43.53 -0.37 1.49
C GLN A 375 -43.54 -0.80 0.02
N ALA A 376 -42.43 -1.34 -0.47
CA ALA A 376 -42.31 -1.84 -1.84
C ALA A 376 -43.12 -3.13 -2.08
N THR A 377 -43.43 -3.92 -1.04
CA THR A 377 -44.36 -5.07 -1.17
C THR A 377 -45.84 -4.66 -1.12
N GLY A 378 -46.15 -3.37 -0.93
CA GLY A 378 -47.53 -2.84 -0.86
C GLY A 378 -48.19 -2.97 0.51
N ASP A 379 -47.51 -3.54 1.52
CA ASP A 379 -48.03 -3.60 2.89
C ASP A 379 -47.45 -2.48 3.75
N HIS A 380 -48.12 -1.33 3.71
CA HIS A 380 -47.72 -0.14 4.45
C HIS A 380 -47.89 -0.27 5.97
N THR A 381 -48.56 -1.32 6.47
CA THR A 381 -48.85 -1.51 7.90
C THR A 381 -47.91 -2.52 8.57
N ALA A 382 -47.38 -3.48 7.81
CA ALA A 382 -46.52 -4.55 8.32
C ALA A 382 -45.24 -4.05 9.02
N PHE A 383 -44.64 -2.94 8.55
CA PHE A 383 -43.48 -2.37 9.23
C PHE A 383 -43.83 -1.87 10.64
N GLY A 384 -44.99 -1.23 10.81
CA GLY A 384 -45.45 -0.74 12.11
C GLY A 384 -45.72 -1.88 13.10
N GLN A 385 -46.29 -2.99 12.60
CA GLN A 385 -46.51 -4.20 13.40
C GLN A 385 -45.19 -4.83 13.84
N TYR A 386 -44.24 -5.01 12.91
CA TYR A 386 -42.90 -5.50 13.22
C TYR A 386 -42.19 -4.63 14.26
N LEU A 387 -42.30 -3.30 14.15
CA LEU A 387 -41.67 -2.39 15.10
C LEU A 387 -42.29 -2.48 16.50
N ALA A 388 -43.61 -2.64 16.60
CA ALA A 388 -44.29 -2.88 17.86
C ALA A 388 -43.84 -4.21 18.50
N GLU A 389 -43.75 -5.29 17.71
CA GLU A 389 -43.24 -6.59 18.16
C GLU A 389 -41.80 -6.50 18.66
N LEU A 390 -40.93 -5.80 17.92
CA LEU A 390 -39.52 -5.61 18.27
C LEU A 390 -39.37 -4.88 19.61
N ARG A 391 -40.20 -3.85 19.87
CA ARG A 391 -40.22 -3.12 21.15
C ARG A 391 -40.67 -4.01 22.31
N VAL A 392 -41.68 -4.85 22.09
CA VAL A 392 -42.16 -5.80 23.10
C VAL A 392 -41.10 -6.86 23.42
N ALA A 393 -40.47 -7.44 22.39
CA ALA A 393 -39.41 -8.44 22.53
C ALA A 393 -38.21 -7.91 23.32
N HIS A 394 -37.81 -6.66 23.08
CA HIS A 394 -36.66 -6.02 23.73
C HIS A 394 -37.01 -5.04 24.85
N LYS A 395 -38.20 -5.17 25.47
CA LYS A 395 -38.67 -4.27 26.55
C LYS A 395 -37.71 -4.12 27.74
N ARG A 396 -36.85 -5.11 27.97
CA ARG A 396 -35.82 -5.11 29.04
C ARG A 396 -34.53 -4.39 28.65
N ARG A 397 -34.48 -3.72 27.48
CA ARG A 397 -33.29 -3.00 26.96
C ARG A 397 -33.59 -1.49 26.83
N PRO A 398 -33.63 -0.73 27.94
CA PRO A 398 -34.06 0.68 27.91
C PRO A 398 -33.19 1.58 27.02
N THR A 399 -31.89 1.31 26.93
CA THR A 399 -30.98 2.06 26.04
C THR A 399 -31.31 1.85 24.56
N PHE A 400 -31.76 0.65 24.18
CA PHE A 400 -32.19 0.37 22.82
C PHE A 400 -33.47 1.14 22.49
N LEU A 401 -34.47 1.07 23.39
CA LEU A 401 -35.74 1.80 23.22
C LEU A 401 -35.51 3.31 23.10
N LYS A 402 -34.66 3.90 23.96
CA LYS A 402 -34.26 5.32 23.85
C LYS A 402 -33.60 5.65 22.51
N THR A 403 -32.85 4.71 21.93
CA THR A 403 -32.20 4.91 20.62
C THR A 403 -33.21 4.85 19.48
N LEU A 404 -34.25 4.02 19.59
CA LEU A 404 -35.40 4.00 18.65
C LEU A 404 -36.18 5.32 18.73
N ASP A 405 -36.54 5.75 19.94
CA ASP A 405 -37.30 6.99 20.16
C ASP A 405 -36.57 8.21 19.59
N ALA A 406 -35.26 8.30 19.81
CA ALA A 406 -34.43 9.38 19.28
C ALA A 406 -34.37 9.38 17.74
N ALA A 407 -34.63 8.25 17.09
CA ALA A 407 -34.68 8.10 15.64
C ALA A 407 -36.09 8.28 15.05
N GLY A 408 -37.10 8.55 15.88
CA GLY A 408 -38.49 8.68 15.44
C GLY A 408 -39.14 7.37 15.00
N LEU A 409 -38.66 6.24 15.56
CA LEU A 409 -39.13 4.87 15.31
C LEU A 409 -39.77 4.28 16.58
#